data_AF-X1AIE6-F1
#
_entry.id   AF-X1AIE6-F1
#
_cell.length_a   1.000
_cell.length_b   1.000
_cell.length_c   1.000
_cell.angle_alpha   90.00
_cell.angle_beta   90.00
_cell.angle_gamma   90.00
#
_symmetry.space_group_name_H-M   'P 1'
#
loop_
_entity.id
_entity.type
_entity.pdbx_description
1 polymer ?
#
loop_
_entity_poly.entity_id
_entity_poly.type
_entity_poly.pdbx_seq_one_letter_code
_entity_poly.pdbx_strand_id
1 'polypeptide(L)'
;GVATAIFIGGPGAVFWMWMTALVGMATKFAEAVLAVRYREVDDRGRYVGGPMYYIKNGLGKNWAWLGACFALFAGLAGFGIGNTVQANSVAGLALSSPRAKAVEALPPGVTRF
;
A
#
# COMPACT_ATOMS: atom_id res chain seq x y z
N GLY A 1 -5.90 7.02 9.12
CA GLY A 1 -5.45 5.75 9.71
C GLY A 1 -5.27 5.89 11.22
N VAL A 2 -4.16 6.45 11.67
CA VAL A 2 -3.80 6.54 13.11
C VAL A 2 -4.88 7.21 13.96
N ALA A 3 -5.40 8.37 13.51
CA ALA A 3 -6.46 9.07 14.23
C ALA A 3 -7.72 8.21 14.42
N THR A 4 -8.15 7.50 13.38
CA THR A 4 -9.29 6.57 13.41
C THR A 4 -9.04 5.41 14.38
N ALA A 5 -7.83 4.85 14.39
CA ALA A 5 -7.46 3.75 15.27
C ALA A 5 -7.48 4.16 16.76
N ILE A 6 -6.99 5.36 17.08
CA ILE A 6 -7.03 5.90 18.44
C ILE A 6 -8.46 6.29 18.84
N PHE A 7 -9.24 6.87 17.92
CA PHE A 7 -10.62 7.26 18.18
C PHE A 7 -11.50 6.04 18.51
N ILE A 8 -11.32 4.93 17.80
CA ILE A 8 -12.12 3.70 18.00
C ILE A 8 -11.55 2.82 19.12
N GLY A 9 -10.22 2.65 19.18
CA GLY A 9 -9.55 1.71 20.08
C GLY A 9 -9.04 2.32 21.39
N GLY A 10 -9.18 3.64 21.57
CA GLY A 10 -8.63 4.36 22.71
C GLY A 10 -7.11 4.56 22.63
N PRO A 11 -6.50 5.22 23.63
CA PRO A 11 -5.07 5.54 23.64
C PRO A 11 -4.16 4.31 23.66
N GLY A 12 -4.66 3.16 24.15
CA GLY A 12 -3.94 1.88 24.13
C GLY A 12 -3.64 1.32 22.74
N ALA A 13 -4.32 1.82 21.69
CA ALA A 13 -4.04 1.44 20.30
C ALA A 13 -2.60 1.72 19.89
N VAL A 14 -1.97 2.78 20.43
CA VAL A 14 -0.60 3.18 20.10
C VAL A 14 0.42 2.11 20.50
N PHE A 15 0.23 1.47 21.66
CA PHE A 15 1.09 0.36 22.09
C PHE A 15 1.08 -0.79 21.08
N TRP A 16 -0.10 -1.19 20.62
CA TRP A 16 -0.25 -2.25 19.63
C TRP A 16 0.28 -1.85 18.24
N MET A 17 0.18 -0.57 17.87
CA MET A 17 0.79 -0.07 16.64
C MET A 17 2.32 -0.22 16.66
N TRP A 18 2.99 0.01 17.80
CA TRP A 18 4.43 -0.23 17.92
C TRP A 18 4.79 -1.71 17.87
N MET A 19 4.03 -2.56 18.55
CA MET A 19 4.24 -4.02 18.49
C MET A 19 4.11 -4.54 17.06
N THR A 20 3.07 -4.13 16.34
CA THR A 20 2.88 -4.51 14.93
C THR A 20 3.96 -3.93 14.02
N ALA A 21 4.47 -2.71 14.30
CA ALA A 21 5.59 -2.15 13.56
C ALA A 21 6.88 -2.95 13.75
N LEU A 22 7.19 -3.38 14.99
CA LEU A 22 8.36 -4.21 15.28
C LEU A 22 8.31 -5.55 14.54
N VAL A 23 7.19 -6.26 14.65
CA VAL A 23 7.01 -7.54 13.95
C VAL A 23 7.01 -7.32 12.42
N GLY A 24 6.34 -6.27 11.95
CA GLY A 24 6.25 -5.93 10.54
C GLY A 24 7.61 -5.63 9.92
N MET A 25 8.51 -4.95 10.64
CA MET A 25 9.88 -4.71 10.18
C MET A 25 10.67 -6.01 10.00
N ALA A 26 10.56 -6.93 10.95
CA ALA A 26 11.22 -8.24 10.84
C ALA A 26 10.70 -9.03 9.64
N THR A 27 9.37 -9.07 9.44
CA THR A 27 8.77 -9.76 8.28
C THR A 27 9.18 -9.10 6.97
N LYS A 28 9.15 -7.76 6.88
CA LYS A 28 9.56 -7.04 5.67
C LYS A 28 11.03 -7.25 5.33
N PHE A 29 11.89 -7.32 6.34
CA PHE A 29 13.29 -7.64 6.15
C PHE A 29 13.47 -9.04 5.55
N ALA A 30 12.77 -10.05 6.09
CA ALA A 30 12.80 -11.40 5.53
C ALA A 30 12.31 -11.44 4.08
N GLU A 31 11.22 -10.73 3.75
CA GLU A 31 10.73 -10.61 2.37
C GLU A 31 11.78 -9.98 1.43
N ALA A 32 12.45 -8.92 1.87
CA ALA A 32 13.47 -8.24 1.08
C ALA A 32 14.69 -9.13 0.82
N VAL A 33 15.16 -9.86 1.85
CA VAL A 33 16.27 -10.80 1.71
C VAL A 33 15.92 -11.92 0.73
N LEU A 34 14.73 -12.52 0.86
CA LEU A 34 14.25 -13.55 -0.06
C LEU A 34 14.09 -13.02 -1.49
N ALA A 35 13.57 -11.81 -1.66
CA ALA A 35 13.41 -11.19 -2.97
C ALA A 35 14.75 -10.98 -3.69
N VAL A 36 15.81 -10.61 -2.96
CA VAL A 36 17.16 -10.48 -3.53
C VAL A 36 17.78 -11.84 -3.83
N ARG A 37 17.60 -12.82 -2.94
CA ARG A 37 18.19 -14.17 -3.07
C ARG A 37 17.62 -14.95 -4.26
N TYR A 38 16.34 -14.80 -4.54
CA TYR A 38 15.63 -15.54 -5.59
C TYR A 38 15.24 -14.68 -6.80
N ARG A 39 15.85 -13.49 -6.96
CA ARG A 39 15.59 -12.64 -8.13
C ARG A 39 16.05 -13.33 -9.41
N GLU A 40 15.27 -13.17 -10.47
CA GLU A 40 15.62 -13.60 -11.82
C GLU A 40 15.99 -12.37 -12.66
N VAL A 41 16.69 -12.59 -13.77
CA VAL A 41 16.90 -11.58 -14.80
C VAL A 41 15.94 -11.90 -15.92
N ASP A 42 15.02 -10.98 -16.18
CA ASP A 42 14.09 -11.03 -17.32
C ASP A 42 14.87 -10.90 -18.63
N ASP A 43 14.28 -11.31 -19.75
CA ASP A 43 14.91 -11.33 -21.09
C ASP A 43 15.41 -9.93 -21.53
N ARG A 44 14.92 -8.89 -20.90
CA ARG A 44 15.30 -7.48 -21.09
C ARG A 44 16.44 -7.01 -20.17
N GLY A 45 17.12 -7.93 -19.49
CA GLY A 45 18.20 -7.62 -18.54
C GLY A 45 17.73 -6.97 -17.23
N ARG A 46 16.42 -6.98 -16.95
CA ARG A 46 15.83 -6.36 -15.76
C ARG A 46 15.77 -7.36 -14.62
N TYR A 47 16.12 -6.92 -13.42
CA TYR A 47 15.93 -7.74 -12.23
C TYR A 47 14.47 -7.79 -11.84
N VAL A 48 13.89 -8.99 -11.86
CA VAL A 48 12.53 -9.27 -11.43
C VAL A 48 12.57 -10.14 -10.18
N GLY A 49 11.73 -9.81 -9.21
CA GLY A 49 11.75 -10.47 -7.91
C GLY A 49 10.50 -10.17 -7.10
N GLY A 50 10.50 -10.65 -5.87
CA GLY A 50 9.39 -10.51 -4.93
C GLY A 50 8.72 -11.85 -4.60
N PRO A 51 7.57 -11.80 -3.91
CA PRO A 51 6.97 -12.98 -3.31
C PRO A 51 6.66 -14.11 -4.27
N MET A 52 6.17 -13.77 -5.46
CA MET A 52 5.88 -14.74 -6.50
C MET A 52 7.14 -15.50 -6.96
N TYR A 53 8.29 -14.82 -7.02
CA TYR A 53 9.55 -15.41 -7.48
C TYR A 53 10.20 -16.29 -6.42
N TYR A 54 10.25 -15.88 -5.16
CA TYR A 54 10.81 -16.74 -4.11
C TYR A 54 9.89 -17.93 -3.76
N ILE A 55 8.57 -17.84 -3.98
CA ILE A 55 7.68 -19.01 -3.83
C ILE A 55 7.94 -20.01 -4.96
N LYS A 56 8.00 -19.55 -6.21
CA LYS A 56 8.29 -20.38 -7.38
C LYS A 56 9.68 -21.04 -7.29
N ASN A 57 10.70 -20.27 -6.91
CA ASN A 57 12.10 -20.70 -6.97
C ASN A 57 12.65 -21.25 -5.65
N GLY A 58 12.01 -20.93 -4.52
CA GLY A 58 12.46 -21.33 -3.18
C GLY A 58 11.67 -22.49 -2.56
N LEU A 59 10.34 -22.52 -2.72
CA LEU A 59 9.48 -23.58 -2.15
C LEU A 59 9.23 -24.75 -3.13
N GLY A 60 9.57 -24.57 -4.41
CA GLY A 60 9.45 -25.59 -5.45
C GLY A 60 8.13 -25.56 -6.21
N LYS A 61 8.08 -26.30 -7.33
CA LYS A 61 7.00 -26.22 -8.34
C LYS A 61 5.61 -26.58 -7.80
N ASN A 62 5.52 -27.38 -6.74
CA ASN A 62 4.26 -27.77 -6.09
C ASN A 62 3.58 -26.61 -5.35
N TRP A 63 4.30 -25.53 -5.05
CA TRP A 63 3.77 -24.35 -4.34
C TRP A 63 3.57 -23.14 -5.26
N ALA A 64 3.80 -23.30 -6.56
CA ALA A 64 3.65 -22.23 -7.54
C ALA A 64 2.21 -21.66 -7.60
N TRP A 65 1.20 -22.48 -7.29
CA TRP A 65 -0.20 -22.04 -7.18
C TRP A 65 -0.37 -20.96 -6.08
N LEU A 66 0.34 -21.08 -4.97
CA LEU A 66 0.29 -20.10 -3.88
C LEU A 66 0.89 -18.75 -4.32
N GLY A 67 1.96 -18.79 -5.13
CA GLY A 67 2.54 -17.60 -5.73
C GLY A 67 1.58 -16.91 -6.72
N ALA A 68 0.85 -17.69 -7.52
CA ALA A 68 -0.18 -17.15 -8.42
C ALA A 68 -1.37 -16.55 -7.65
N CYS A 69 -1.85 -17.22 -6.60
CA CYS A 69 -2.87 -16.68 -5.72
C CYS A 69 -2.42 -15.38 -5.06
N PHE A 70 -1.19 -15.34 -4.52
CA PHE A 70 -0.64 -14.12 -3.93
C PHE A 70 -0.58 -12.98 -4.94
N ALA A 71 -0.10 -13.23 -6.17
CA ALA A 71 -0.02 -12.19 -7.19
C ALA A 71 -1.40 -11.63 -7.56
N LEU A 72 -2.41 -12.49 -7.68
CA LEU A 72 -3.78 -12.08 -7.97
C LEU A 72 -4.37 -11.23 -6.84
N PHE A 73 -4.30 -11.71 -5.60
CA PHE A 73 -4.81 -10.96 -4.45
C PHE A 73 -4.04 -9.68 -4.19
N ALA A 74 -2.72 -9.70 -4.30
CA ALA A 74 -1.88 -8.50 -4.15
C ALA A 74 -2.17 -7.48 -5.26
N GLY A 75 -2.39 -7.93 -6.50
CA GLY A 75 -2.81 -7.08 -7.60
C GLY A 75 -4.14 -6.40 -7.33
N LEU A 76 -5.17 -7.16 -6.92
CA LEU A 76 -6.48 -6.62 -6.56
C LEU A 76 -6.41 -5.68 -5.35
N ALA A 77 -5.67 -6.07 -4.30
CA ALA A 77 -5.47 -5.26 -3.10
C ALA A 77 -4.72 -3.96 -3.40
N GLY A 78 -3.80 -3.96 -4.38
CA GLY A 78 -3.07 -2.79 -4.82
C GLY A 78 -3.97 -1.67 -5.33
N PHE A 79 -5.05 -2.00 -6.04
CA PHE A 79 -6.03 -1.00 -6.47
C PHE A 79 -6.74 -0.34 -5.28
N GLY A 80 -7.19 -1.15 -4.32
CA GLY A 80 -7.90 -0.65 -3.13
C GLY A 80 -7.01 0.16 -2.20
N ILE A 81 -5.93 -0.44 -1.71
CA ILE A 81 -5.03 0.15 -0.68
C ILE A 81 -4.15 1.25 -1.29
N GLY A 82 -3.64 1.03 -2.50
CA GLY A 82 -2.69 1.93 -3.14
C GLY A 82 -3.34 3.18 -3.71
N ASN A 83 -4.37 3.00 -4.55
CA ASN A 83 -4.86 4.09 -5.38
C ASN A 83 -6.17 4.69 -4.87
N THR A 84 -7.18 3.86 -4.61
CA THR A 84 -8.54 4.36 -4.38
C THR A 84 -8.72 5.00 -3.00
N VAL A 85 -8.27 4.36 -1.92
CA VAL A 85 -8.40 4.90 -0.56
C VAL A 85 -7.58 6.18 -0.37
N GLN A 86 -6.40 6.23 -0.98
CA GLN A 86 -5.54 7.42 -0.92
C GLN A 86 -6.14 8.59 -1.70
N ALA A 87 -6.58 8.37 -2.93
CA ALA A 87 -7.21 9.40 -3.75
C ALA A 87 -8.49 9.95 -3.09
N ASN A 88 -9.33 9.09 -2.52
CA ASN A 88 -10.54 9.51 -1.81
C ASN A 88 -10.22 10.40 -0.59
N SER A 89 -9.21 10.02 0.20
CA SER A 89 -8.77 10.80 1.35
C SER A 89 -8.28 12.20 0.95
N VAL A 90 -7.48 12.30 -0.12
CA VAL A 90 -6.98 13.57 -0.64
C VAL A 90 -8.11 14.43 -1.22
N ALA A 91 -9.01 13.83 -2.01
CA ALA A 91 -10.15 14.54 -2.58
C ALA A 91 -11.09 15.11 -1.51
N GLY A 92 -11.38 14.33 -0.46
CA GLY A 92 -12.17 14.79 0.68
C GLY A 92 -11.53 15.98 1.41
N LEU A 93 -10.20 15.96 1.58
CA LEU A 93 -9.46 17.07 2.17
C LEU A 93 -9.45 18.31 1.27
N ALA A 94 -9.27 18.13 -0.04
CA ALA A 94 -9.26 19.23 -1.00
C ALA A 94 -10.60 19.96 -1.05
N LEU A 95 -11.72 19.22 -1.10
CA LEU A 95 -13.08 19.76 -1.12
C LEU A 95 -13.47 20.43 0.20
N SER A 96 -13.02 19.88 1.33
CA SER A 96 -13.30 20.47 2.65
C SER A 96 -12.41 21.68 2.97
N SER A 97 -11.39 21.94 2.16
CA SER A 97 -10.48 23.05 2.37
C SER A 97 -11.21 24.41 2.29
N PRO A 98 -10.86 25.38 3.16
CA PRO A 98 -11.45 26.72 3.12
C PRO A 98 -11.27 27.41 1.76
N ARG A 99 -10.20 27.09 1.04
CA ARG A 99 -9.86 27.64 -0.27
C ARG A 99 -10.81 27.14 -1.37
N ALA A 100 -11.21 25.87 -1.34
CA ALA A 100 -12.19 25.32 -2.26
C ALA A 100 -13.59 25.91 -2.04
N LYS A 101 -14.01 26.01 -0.77
CA LYS A 101 -15.29 26.65 -0.40
C LYS A 101 -15.35 28.13 -0.80
N ALA A 102 -14.23 28.85 -0.71
CA ALA A 102 -14.13 30.23 -1.15
C ALA A 102 -14.21 30.40 -2.67
N VAL A 103 -13.78 29.40 -3.45
CA VAL A 103 -13.89 29.39 -4.91
C VAL A 103 -15.33 29.11 -5.36
N GLU A 104 -16.03 28.21 -4.66
CA GLU A 104 -17.43 27.86 -4.98
C GLU A 104 -18.43 28.94 -4.54
N ALA A 105 -18.09 29.74 -3.53
CA ALA A 105 -18.88 30.88 -3.09
C ALA A 105 -18.76 32.13 -4.01
N LEU A 106 -17.90 32.10 -5.03
CA LEU A 106 -17.75 33.20 -5.99
C LEU A 106 -18.85 33.15 -7.06
N PRO A 107 -19.41 34.30 -7.46
CA PRO A 107 -20.39 34.36 -8.55
C PRO A 107 -19.78 33.86 -9.88
N PRO A 108 -20.58 33.24 -10.76
CA PRO A 108 -20.09 32.72 -12.03
C PRO A 108 -19.48 33.84 -12.88
N GLY A 109 -18.19 33.72 -13.22
CA GLY A 109 -17.46 34.70 -14.05
C GLY A 109 -16.21 35.32 -13.40
N VAL A 110 -15.93 35.06 -12.12
CA VAL A 110 -14.71 35.55 -11.46
C VAL A 110 -13.60 34.49 -11.51
N THR A 111 -12.93 34.34 -12.66
CA THR A 111 -11.67 33.58 -12.77
C THR A 111 -10.52 34.43 -12.26
N ARG A 112 -9.75 33.95 -11.27
CA ARG A 112 -8.45 34.57 -10.92
C ARG A 112 -7.30 33.87 -11.62
N PHE A 113 -6.37 34.67 -12.13
CA PHE A 113 -4.99 34.29 -12.47
C PHE A 113 -4.27 33.65 -11.27
#